data_AF-A0A484YB97-F1
#
_entry.id   AF-A0A484YB97-F1
#
_cell.length_a   1.000
_cell.length_b   1.000
_cell.length_c   1.000
_cell.angle_alpha   90.00
_cell.angle_beta   90.00
_cell.angle_gamma   90.00
#
_symmetry.space_group_name_H-M   'P 1'
#
loop_
_entity.id
_entity.type
_entity.pdbx_description
1 polymer ?
#
loop_
_entity_poly.entity_id
_entity_poly.type
_entity_poly.pdbx_seq_one_letter_code
_entity_poly.pdbx_strand_id
1 'polypeptide(L)'
;MANLSGYNFAYLDEQTKRMIRRAILKAVAIPGYQVPFGGREMPMPYGWGTGGIQLTASVIGESDVLKVIDQGADDTTNAVSIRNFFKRVTGVNTTERTDDATLIQTRHRIPKRR
;
A
#
# COMPACT_ATOMS: atom_id res chain seq x y z
N MET A 1 1.98 12.22 13.72
CA MET A 1 0.63 12.75 14.06
C MET A 1 -0.34 11.58 14.02
N ALA A 2 -1.19 11.41 15.03
CA ALA A 2 -2.12 10.28 15.12
C ALA A 2 -3.19 10.31 14.01
N ASN A 3 -3.69 9.14 13.63
CA ASN A 3 -4.77 8.96 12.65
C ASN A 3 -6.08 9.62 13.15
N LEU A 4 -6.51 10.70 12.49
CA LEU A 4 -7.72 11.48 12.83
C LEU A 4 -8.94 11.12 11.98
N SER A 5 -8.88 10.04 11.19
CA SER A 5 -9.90 9.73 10.18
C SER A 5 -11.14 9.00 10.73
N GLY A 6 -11.10 8.51 11.97
CA GLY A 6 -12.14 7.66 12.55
C GLY A 6 -12.13 6.20 12.04
N TYR A 7 -11.25 5.87 11.08
CA TYR A 7 -10.99 4.50 10.63
C TYR A 7 -9.84 3.87 11.42
N ASN A 8 -9.76 2.53 11.41
CA ASN A 8 -8.56 1.85 11.90
C ASN A 8 -7.31 2.34 11.16
N PHE A 9 -6.13 2.25 11.78
CA PHE A 9 -4.88 2.58 11.10
C PHE A 9 -4.77 1.83 9.78
N ALA A 10 -4.45 2.53 8.69
CA ALA A 10 -4.41 1.98 7.34
C ALA A 10 -5.74 1.39 6.84
N TYR A 11 -6.87 1.90 7.33
CA TYR A 11 -8.26 1.60 6.93
C TYR A 11 -8.77 0.19 7.28
N LEU A 12 -8.01 -0.86 6.98
CA LEU A 12 -8.41 -2.25 7.21
C LEU A 12 -8.49 -2.60 8.69
N ASP A 13 -9.45 -3.43 9.08
CA ASP A 13 -9.47 -4.06 10.40
C ASP A 13 -8.30 -5.04 10.59
N GLU A 14 -7.99 -5.36 11.86
CA GLU A 14 -6.87 -6.25 12.18
C GLU A 14 -7.08 -7.70 11.73
N GLN A 15 -8.33 -8.15 11.56
CA GLN A 15 -8.62 -9.52 11.12
C GLN A 15 -8.24 -9.71 9.65
N THR A 16 -8.58 -8.74 8.82
CA THR A 16 -8.24 -8.65 7.40
C THR A 16 -6.73 -8.52 7.22
N LYS A 17 -6.07 -7.62 7.95
CA LYS A 17 -4.59 -7.50 7.94
C LYS A 17 -3.91 -8.80 8.34
N ARG A 18 -4.38 -9.45 9.42
CA ARG A 18 -3.81 -10.73 9.89
C ARG A 18 -3.93 -11.82 8.83
N MET A 19 -5.03 -11.87 8.09
CA MET A 19 -5.22 -12.81 6.98
C MET A 19 -4.28 -12.52 5.80
N ILE A 20 -4.19 -11.25 5.38
CA ILE A 20 -3.27 -10.84 4.30
C ILE A 20 -1.81 -11.13 4.68
N ARG A 21 -1.40 -10.83 5.92
CA ARG A 21 -0.05 -11.14 6.42
C ARG A 21 0.29 -12.63 6.32
N ARG A 22 -0.66 -13.52 6.64
CA ARG A 22 -0.46 -14.99 6.44
C ARG A 22 -0.29 -15.34 4.97
N ALA A 23 -1.08 -14.73 4.08
CA ALA A 23 -0.95 -14.96 2.64
C ALA A 23 0.39 -14.46 2.09
N ILE A 24 0.86 -13.29 2.53
CA ILE A 24 2.19 -12.75 2.21
C ILE A 24 3.29 -13.74 2.63
N LEU A 25 3.24 -14.24 3.87
CA LEU A 25 4.24 -15.19 4.37
C LEU A 25 4.26 -16.50 3.55
N LYS A 26 3.10 -16.98 3.10
CA LYS A 26 3.02 -18.14 2.19
C LYS A 26 3.59 -17.82 0.81
N ALA A 27 3.33 -16.63 0.27
CA ALA A 27 3.83 -16.22 -1.04
C ALA A 27 5.36 -16.06 -1.03
N VAL A 28 5.94 -15.57 0.07
CA VAL A 28 7.39 -15.51 0.27
C VAL A 28 8.00 -16.92 0.32
N ALA A 29 7.35 -17.84 1.04
CA ALA A 29 7.84 -19.23 1.17
C ALA A 29 7.66 -20.08 -0.10
N ILE A 30 6.85 -19.63 -1.06
CA ILE A 30 6.57 -20.36 -2.31
C ILE A 30 6.71 -19.39 -3.50
N PRO A 31 7.95 -19.05 -3.90
CA PRO A 31 8.18 -18.01 -4.90
C PRO A 31 7.46 -18.28 -6.23
N GLY A 32 6.70 -17.30 -6.71
CA GLY A 32 5.94 -17.38 -7.96
C GLY A 32 4.57 -18.05 -7.86
N TYR A 33 4.25 -18.71 -6.73
CA TYR A 33 2.91 -19.26 -6.51
C TYR A 33 1.90 -18.16 -6.13
N GLN A 34 0.76 -18.16 -6.80
CA GLN A 34 -0.32 -17.20 -6.58
C GLN A 34 -1.17 -17.65 -5.39
N VAL A 35 -0.84 -17.17 -4.20
CA VAL A 35 -1.60 -17.48 -2.97
C VAL A 35 -2.96 -16.78 -3.00
N PRO A 36 -4.08 -17.53 -2.97
CA PRO A 36 -5.41 -16.93 -2.83
C PRO A 36 -5.54 -16.26 -1.47
N PHE A 37 -6.19 -15.09 -1.41
CA PHE A 37 -6.53 -14.43 -0.16
C PHE A 37 -7.92 -13.80 -0.25
N GLY A 38 -8.62 -13.73 0.89
CA GLY A 38 -9.98 -13.20 0.97
C GLY A 38 -10.01 -11.67 0.90
N GLY A 39 -9.77 -11.11 -0.28
CA GLY A 39 -9.78 -9.67 -0.49
C GLY A 39 -11.10 -9.00 -0.10
N ARG A 40 -11.03 -7.73 0.28
CA ARG A 40 -12.19 -6.91 0.63
C ARG A 40 -12.43 -5.82 -0.40
N GLU A 41 -13.67 -5.33 -0.44
CA GLU A 41 -13.99 -4.10 -1.14
C GLU A 41 -13.22 -2.94 -0.52
N MET A 42 -12.79 -2.03 -1.39
CA MET A 42 -12.00 -0.86 -1.04
C MET A 42 -12.72 0.40 -1.54
N PRO A 43 -12.37 1.59 -1.01
CA PRO A 43 -12.87 2.86 -1.54
C PRO A 43 -12.48 3.16 -2.99
N MET A 44 -11.67 2.29 -3.62
CA MET A 44 -11.28 2.35 -5.02
C MET A 44 -11.92 1.18 -5.78
N PRO A 45 -12.38 1.38 -7.03
CA PRO A 45 -12.95 0.30 -7.83
C PRO A 45 -11.96 -0.83 -8.10
N TYR A 46 -12.47 -2.06 -8.26
CA TYR A 46 -11.64 -3.15 -8.77
C TYR A 46 -10.98 -2.77 -10.11
N GLY A 47 -9.74 -3.21 -10.30
CA GLY A 47 -8.89 -2.81 -11.44
C GLY A 47 -8.03 -1.57 -11.18
N TRP A 48 -8.32 -0.78 -10.14
CA TRP A 48 -7.57 0.42 -9.77
C TRP A 48 -6.52 0.18 -8.67
N GLY A 49 -6.03 -1.05 -8.56
CA GLY A 49 -4.94 -1.40 -7.64
C GLY A 49 -5.37 -1.77 -6.22
N THR A 50 -6.63 -2.20 -6.02
CA THR A 50 -7.17 -2.62 -4.70
C THR A 50 -6.34 -3.71 -4.02
N GLY A 51 -5.73 -4.63 -4.77
CA GLY A 51 -4.79 -5.62 -4.23
C GLY A 51 -3.53 -4.98 -3.65
N GLY A 52 -2.92 -4.05 -4.38
CA GLY A 52 -1.75 -3.30 -3.90
C GLY A 52 -2.06 -2.46 -2.66
N ILE A 53 -3.23 -1.82 -2.63
CA ILE A 53 -3.69 -1.05 -1.46
C ILE A 53 -3.85 -1.97 -0.23
N GLN A 54 -4.44 -3.15 -0.40
CA GLN A 54 -4.59 -4.14 0.68
C GLN A 54 -3.25 -4.62 1.23
N LEU A 55 -2.26 -4.83 0.35
CA LEU A 55 -0.91 -5.21 0.75
C LEU A 55 -0.23 -4.08 1.53
N THR A 56 -0.21 -2.87 0.99
CA THR A 56 0.37 -1.68 1.66
C THR A 56 -0.28 -1.46 3.03
N ALA A 57 -1.61 -1.51 3.12
CA ALA A 57 -2.34 -1.36 4.38
C ALA A 57 -2.01 -2.43 5.44
N SER A 58 -1.56 -3.62 5.00
CA SER A 58 -1.21 -4.72 5.89
C SER A 58 0.25 -4.71 6.32
N VAL A 59 1.12 -3.99 5.60
CA VAL A 59 2.57 -3.95 5.83
C VAL A 59 3.03 -2.64 6.45
N ILE A 60 2.44 -1.51 6.05
CA ILE A 60 2.87 -0.17 6.48
C ILE A 60 2.77 0.00 8.01
N GLY A 61 3.77 0.67 8.59
CA GLY A 61 3.83 1.11 9.97
C GLY A 61 3.88 2.64 10.09
N GLU A 62 3.74 3.16 11.32
CA GLU A 62 3.70 4.60 11.58
C GLU A 62 5.01 5.34 11.24
N SER A 63 6.14 4.64 11.29
CA SER A 63 7.47 5.20 11.02
C SER A 63 7.90 5.10 9.55
N ASP A 64 7.08 4.50 8.68
CA ASP A 64 7.43 4.36 7.28
C ASP A 64 7.47 5.71 6.55
N VAL A 65 8.14 5.72 5.40
CA VAL A 65 8.08 6.79 4.41
C VAL A 65 7.56 6.18 3.11
N LEU A 66 6.32 6.49 2.78
CA LEU A 66 5.61 5.90 1.65
C LEU A 66 5.86 6.67 0.35
N LYS A 67 6.33 5.96 -0.67
CA LYS A 67 6.32 6.42 -2.07
C LYS A 67 5.26 5.66 -2.85
N VAL A 68 4.48 6.38 -3.67
CA VAL A 68 3.47 5.77 -4.55
C VAL A 68 3.65 6.29 -5.95
N ILE A 69 3.80 5.38 -6.92
CA ILE A 69 3.98 5.71 -8.33
C ILE A 69 3.05 4.90 -9.23
N ASP A 70 2.61 5.49 -10.33
CA ASP A 70 1.92 4.80 -11.43
C ASP A 70 2.55 5.27 -12.74
N GLN A 71 2.85 4.33 -13.64
CA GLN A 71 3.69 4.54 -14.83
C GLN A 71 5.09 5.12 -14.53
N GLY A 72 5.53 5.05 -13.28
CA GLY A 72 6.82 5.58 -12.83
C GLY A 72 6.79 7.04 -12.38
N ALA A 73 5.61 7.66 -12.32
CA ALA A 73 5.45 9.04 -11.85
C ALA A 73 4.55 9.11 -10.60
N ASP A 74 4.90 10.01 -9.69
CA ASP A 74 4.23 10.24 -8.42
C ASP A 74 2.96 11.11 -8.55
N ASP A 75 2.82 11.85 -9.65
CA ASP A 75 1.81 12.88 -9.90
C ASP A 75 0.63 12.42 -10.77
N THR A 76 0.66 11.17 -11.25
CA THR A 76 -0.50 10.58 -11.93
C THR A 76 -1.73 10.54 -11.01
N THR A 77 -2.92 10.65 -11.59
CA THR A 77 -4.20 10.68 -10.85
C THR A 77 -4.34 9.52 -9.86
N ASN A 78 -3.95 8.32 -10.28
CA ASN A 78 -4.05 7.13 -9.45
C ASN A 78 -3.01 7.11 -8.31
N ALA A 79 -1.76 7.50 -8.60
CA ALA A 79 -0.71 7.58 -7.57
C ALA A 79 -1.04 8.63 -6.51
N VAL A 80 -1.50 9.81 -6.93
CA VAL A 80 -1.96 10.88 -6.03
C VAL A 80 -3.14 10.40 -5.17
N SER A 81 -4.14 9.75 -5.78
CA SER A 81 -5.30 9.22 -5.07
C SER A 81 -4.91 8.22 -3.98
N ILE A 82 -4.07 7.23 -4.32
CA ILE A 82 -3.61 6.20 -3.38
C ILE A 82 -2.74 6.81 -2.27
N ARG A 83 -1.80 7.70 -2.62
CA ARG A 83 -0.94 8.37 -1.63
C ARG A 83 -1.77 9.21 -0.65
N ASN A 84 -2.72 9.99 -1.15
CA ASN A 84 -3.59 10.81 -0.31
C ASN A 84 -4.52 9.97 0.57
N PHE A 85 -5.01 8.84 0.05
CA PHE A 85 -5.72 7.86 0.86
C PHE A 85 -4.87 7.41 2.06
N PHE A 86 -3.64 6.94 1.83
CA PHE A 86 -2.76 6.51 2.92
C PHE A 86 -2.39 7.64 3.88
N LYS A 87 -2.06 8.83 3.37
CA LYS A 87 -1.84 10.01 4.24
C LYS A 87 -3.02 10.23 5.19
N ARG A 88 -4.25 10.13 4.68
CA ARG A 88 -5.47 10.33 5.48
C ARG A 88 -5.66 9.26 6.55
N VAL A 89 -5.45 7.98 6.22
CA VAL A 89 -5.77 6.85 7.13
C VAL A 89 -4.59 6.34 7.95
N THR A 90 -3.39 6.86 7.73
CA THR A 90 -2.18 6.49 8.50
C THR A 90 -1.44 7.69 9.09
N GLY A 91 -1.50 8.86 8.45
CA GLY A 91 -0.65 10.00 8.82
C GLY A 91 0.84 9.80 8.53
N VAL A 92 1.21 8.76 7.77
CA VAL A 92 2.59 8.40 7.44
C VAL A 92 3.29 9.49 6.61
N ASN A 93 4.60 9.61 6.77
CA ASN A 93 5.40 10.46 5.89
C ASN A 93 5.37 9.92 4.46
N THR A 94 5.49 10.82 3.48
CA THR A 94 5.56 10.43 2.06
C THR A 94 6.69 11.12 1.35
N THR A 95 7.26 10.47 0.36
CA THR A 95 8.34 11.02 -0.45
C THR A 95 8.12 10.74 -1.94
N GLU A 96 8.72 11.58 -2.79
CA GLU A 96 8.88 11.31 -4.23
C GLU A 96 10.30 10.81 -4.55
N ARG A 97 11.20 10.79 -3.55
CA ARG A 97 12.58 10.33 -3.68
C ARG A 97 12.65 8.83 -3.40
N THR A 98 13.31 8.06 -4.27
CA THR A 98 13.27 6.59 -4.19
C THR A 98 14.15 6.07 -3.04
N ASP A 99 15.27 6.73 -2.81
CA ASP A 99 16.25 6.50 -1.75
C ASP A 99 15.70 6.77 -0.34
N ASP A 100 14.75 7.70 -0.20
CA ASP A 100 14.16 8.04 1.08
C ASP A 100 12.95 7.17 1.47
N ALA A 101 12.44 6.34 0.55
CA ALA A 101 11.24 5.55 0.77
C ALA A 101 11.57 4.22 1.48
N THR A 102 10.83 3.90 2.54
CA THR A 102 10.90 2.57 3.19
C THR A 102 9.91 1.59 2.57
N LEU A 103 8.82 2.09 1.97
CA LEU A 103 7.80 1.32 1.27
C LEU A 103 7.42 2.00 -0.04
N ILE A 104 7.48 1.25 -1.15
CA ILE A 104 7.11 1.75 -2.48
C ILE A 104 5.94 0.94 -3.03
N GLN A 105 4.79 1.57 -3.21
CA GLN A 105 3.69 1.00 -3.97
C GLN A 105 3.77 1.49 -5.42
N THR A 106 3.91 0.56 -6.36
CA THR A 106 4.10 0.88 -7.77
C THR A 106 3.10 0.19 -8.69
N ARG A 107 2.70 0.87 -9.76
CA ARG A 107 2.01 0.29 -10.90
C ARG A 107 2.86 0.41 -12.17
N HIS A 108 3.18 -0.75 -12.75
CA HIS A 108 3.88 -0.97 -14.04
C HIS A 108 5.37 -0.61 -14.12
N ARG A 109 6.02 -0.09 -13.06
CA ARG A 109 7.45 0.28 -13.12
C ARG A 109 8.23 -0.13 -11.88
N ILE A 110 9.49 -0.48 -12.09
CA ILE A 110 10.50 -0.51 -11.03
C ILE A 110 11.28 0.81 -11.13
N PRO A 111 11.48 1.56 -10.02
CA PRO A 111 12.25 2.80 -10.04
C PRO A 111 13.67 2.58 -10.59
N LYS A 112 14.19 3.56 -11.34
CA LYS A 112 15.63 3.71 -11.57
C LYS A 112 16.15 4.64 -10.48
N ARG A 113 17.30 4.34 -9.87
CA ARG A 113 17.89 5.18 -8.80
C ARG A 113 17.98 6.65 -9.28
N ARG A 114 17.35 7.54 -8.53
CA ARG A 114 17.49 9.00 -8.55
C ARG A 114 17.29 9.49 -7.13
#